data_AF-A0A368L8D1-F1
#
_entry.id   AF-A0A368L8D1-F1
#
_cell.length_a   1.000
_cell.length_b   1.000
_cell.length_c   1.000
_cell.angle_alpha   90.00
_cell.angle_beta   90.00
_cell.angle_gamma   90.00
#
_symmetry.space_group_name_H-M   'P 1'
#
loop_
_entity.id
_entity.type
_entity.pdbx_description
1 polymer ?
#
loop_
_entity_poly.entity_id
_entity_poly.type
_entity_poly.pdbx_seq_one_letter_code
_entity_poly.pdbx_strand_id
1 'polypeptide(L)'
;MNIEVFHNDNFSKVVLNGRFDFTAHRAFKQAYETALTEGSTSQVKIDMSAVDYLDSSALGMLLILRDRAKETSKSVSLINCGGSVREVLRVANFDKLFTLE
;
A
#
# COMPACT_ATOMS: atom_id res chain seq x y z
N MET A 1 -3.87 -12.43 5.06
CA MET A 1 -2.82 -11.82 4.21
C MET A 1 -1.49 -11.92 4.94
N ASN A 2 -0.41 -12.27 4.23
CA ASN A 2 0.96 -12.12 4.73
C ASN A 2 1.49 -10.75 4.29
N ILE A 3 2.22 -10.07 5.18
CA ILE A 3 2.75 -8.72 4.92
C ILE A 3 4.17 -8.63 5.42
N GLU A 4 5.07 -8.22 4.53
CA GLU A 4 6.49 -8.06 4.82
C GLU A 4 6.92 -6.62 4.56
N VAL A 5 7.77 -6.08 5.43
CA VAL A 5 8.29 -4.72 5.32
C VAL A 5 9.79 -4.78 5.09
N PHE A 6 10.25 -4.08 4.06
CA PHE A 6 11.65 -3.97 3.70
C PHE A 6 12.05 -2.49 3.71
N HIS A 7 13.26 -2.21 4.15
CA HIS A 7 13.84 -0.88 4.11
C HIS A 7 15.15 -0.93 3.33
N ASN A 8 15.36 0.04 2.45
CA ASN A 8 16.65 0.29 1.81
C ASN A 8 16.90 1.80 1.75
N ASP A 9 18.03 2.19 1.17
CA ASP A 9 18.47 3.59 1.12
C ASP A 9 17.57 4.51 0.28
N ASN A 10 16.71 3.94 -0.57
CA ASN A 10 15.86 4.69 -1.52
C ASN A 10 14.38 4.70 -1.11
N PHE A 11 13.84 3.59 -0.61
CA PHE A 11 12.44 3.46 -0.21
C PHE A 11 12.22 2.41 0.88
N SER A 12 11.11 2.57 1.61
CA SER A 12 10.46 1.49 2.36
C SER A 12 9.50 0.75 1.42
N LYS A 13 9.46 -0.58 1.47
CA LYS A 13 8.53 -1.40 0.68
C LYS A 13 7.68 -2.27 1.59
N VAL A 14 6.37 -2.26 1.37
CA VAL A 14 5.41 -3.15 2.02
C VAL A 14 4.91 -4.13 0.98
N VAL A 15 5.22 -5.41 1.14
CA VAL A 15 4.82 -6.47 0.22
C VAL A 15 3.57 -7.15 0.73
N LEU A 16 2.51 -7.16 -0.07
CA LEU A 16 1.23 -7.75 0.27
C LEU A 16 1.04 -9.08 -0.46
N ASN A 17 0.69 -10.13 0.28
CA ASN A 17 0.43 -11.45 -0.30
C ASN A 17 -0.92 -12.04 0.16
N GLY A 18 -1.76 -12.31 -0.83
CA GLY A 18 -3.11 -12.84 -0.69
C GLY A 18 -4.19 -11.76 -0.73
N ARG A 19 -5.36 -12.12 -0.19
CA ARG A 19 -6.57 -11.30 -0.24
C ARG A 19 -6.46 -10.01 0.59
N PHE A 20 -6.61 -8.86 -0.06
CA PHE A 20 -6.66 -7.57 0.62
C PHE A 20 -8.11 -7.17 0.91
N ASP A 21 -8.57 -7.49 2.10
CA ASP A 21 -9.88 -7.13 2.62
C ASP A 21 -9.77 -6.75 4.10
N PHE A 22 -10.92 -6.57 4.76
CA PHE A 22 -10.98 -6.14 6.15
C PHE A 22 -10.19 -7.04 7.12
N THR A 23 -9.99 -8.32 6.79
CA THR A 23 -9.22 -9.25 7.63
C THR A 23 -7.75 -8.84 7.74
N ALA A 24 -7.22 -8.11 6.75
CA ALA A 24 -5.86 -7.61 6.72
C ALA A 24 -5.66 -6.33 7.54
N HIS A 25 -6.72 -5.70 8.07
CA HIS A 25 -6.66 -4.35 8.66
C HIS A 25 -5.58 -4.16 9.72
N ARG A 26 -5.52 -5.06 10.71
CA ARG A 26 -4.54 -4.95 11.79
C ARG A 26 -3.10 -5.12 11.27
N ALA A 27 -2.87 -6.13 10.45
CA ALA A 27 -1.55 -6.43 9.90
C ALA A 27 -1.06 -5.32 8.97
N PHE A 28 -1.94 -4.83 8.08
CA PHE A 28 -1.62 -3.76 7.15
C PHE A 28 -1.31 -2.45 7.87
N LYS A 29 -2.10 -2.11 8.91
CA LYS A 29 -1.85 -0.95 9.76
C LYS A 29 -0.46 -0.98 10.39
N GLN A 30 -0.12 -2.09 11.04
CA GLN A 30 1.18 -2.25 11.68
C GLN A 30 2.32 -2.13 10.66
N ALA A 31 2.19 -2.79 9.50
CA ALA A 31 3.21 -2.79 8.47
C ALA A 31 3.46 -1.39 7.86
N TYR A 32 2.40 -0.64 7.54
CA TYR A 32 2.59 0.69 6.98
C TYR A 32 3.10 1.69 8.05
N GLU A 33 2.71 1.53 9.32
CA GLU A 33 3.24 2.38 10.40
C GLU A 33 4.75 2.17 10.52
N THR A 34 5.23 0.92 10.57
CA THR A 34 6.66 0.58 10.51
C THR A 34 7.34 1.17 9.27
N ALA A 35 6.74 1.04 8.08
CA ALA A 35 7.29 1.59 6.84
C ALA A 35 7.45 3.12 6.88
N LEU A 36 6.52 3.82 7.53
CA LEU A 36 6.52 5.27 7.68
C LEU A 36 7.52 5.74 8.76
N THR A 37 7.68 5.00 9.87
CA THR A 37 8.48 5.46 11.01
C THR A 37 9.94 5.00 10.98
N GLU A 38 10.21 3.76 10.56
CA GLU A 38 11.56 3.15 10.68
C GLU A 38 12.43 3.41 9.45
N GLY A 39 11.83 3.72 8.30
CA GLY A 39 12.58 4.11 7.10
C GLY A 39 13.07 5.55 7.16
N SER A 40 14.36 5.79 6.90
CA SER A 40 14.93 7.12 6.70
C SER A 40 14.44 7.79 5.40
N THR A 41 13.77 7.05 4.54
CA THR A 41 13.37 7.48 3.19
C THR A 41 11.99 8.13 3.20
N SER A 42 11.80 9.10 2.30
CA SER A 42 10.51 9.75 2.07
C SER A 42 9.58 8.96 1.16
N GLN A 43 10.03 7.85 0.58
CA GLN A 43 9.24 7.04 -0.35
C GLN A 43 8.79 5.73 0.29
N VAL A 44 7.50 5.42 0.17
CA VAL A 44 6.91 4.13 0.54
C VAL A 44 6.27 3.49 -0.69
N LYS A 45 6.63 2.24 -0.98
CA LYS A 45 6.06 1.45 -2.08
C LYS A 45 5.20 0.31 -1.54
N ILE A 46 3.96 0.21 -2.01
CA ILE A 46 3.06 -0.90 -1.68
C ILE A 46 3.07 -1.87 -2.85
N ASP A 47 3.69 -3.04 -2.65
CA ASP A 47 3.85 -4.06 -3.67
C ASP A 47 2.64 -5.00 -3.67
N MET A 48 1.89 -4.97 -4.78
CA MET A 48 0.66 -5.73 -4.97
C MET A 48 0.85 -6.95 -5.89
N SER A 49 2.09 -7.36 -6.18
CA SER A 49 2.37 -8.44 -7.12
C SER A 49 1.70 -9.78 -6.78
N ALA A 50 1.46 -10.02 -5.48
CA ALA A 50 0.83 -11.25 -4.97
C ALA A 50 -0.56 -10.99 -4.34
N VAL A 51 -1.20 -9.86 -4.69
CA VAL A 51 -2.58 -9.57 -4.28
C VAL A 51 -3.52 -10.05 -5.39
N ASP A 52 -4.40 -10.99 -5.06
CA ASP A 52 -5.35 -11.61 -6.00
C ASP A 52 -6.76 -11.02 -5.91
N TYR A 53 -7.05 -10.30 -4.82
CA TYR A 53 -8.35 -9.73 -4.54
C TYR A 53 -8.23 -8.46 -3.69
N LEU A 54 -9.07 -7.48 -4.01
CA LEU A 54 -9.19 -6.21 -3.31
C LEU A 54 -10.67 -5.78 -3.25
N ASP A 55 -11.13 -5.30 -2.09
CA ASP A 55 -12.49 -4.75 -1.90
C ASP A 55 -12.50 -3.28 -1.43
N SER A 56 -13.69 -2.76 -1.13
CA SER A 56 -13.88 -1.39 -0.65
C SER A 56 -13.19 -1.09 0.68
N SER A 57 -13.01 -2.09 1.55
CA SER A 57 -12.33 -1.90 2.83
C SER A 57 -10.82 -1.70 2.61
N ALA A 58 -10.23 -2.45 1.68
CA ALA A 58 -8.84 -2.26 1.28
C ALA A 58 -8.60 -0.90 0.62
N LEU A 59 -9.51 -0.43 -0.24
CA LEU A 59 -9.47 0.93 -0.77
C LEU A 59 -9.46 1.97 0.36
N GLY A 60 -10.33 1.83 1.36
CA GLY A 60 -10.36 2.70 2.54
C GLY A 60 -9.03 2.69 3.32
N MET A 61 -8.43 1.53 3.52
CA MET A 61 -7.14 1.40 4.21
C MET A 61 -5.98 2.06 3.45
N LEU A 62 -5.96 1.97 2.12
CA LEU A 62 -5.00 2.67 1.30
C LEU A 62 -5.14 4.20 1.45
N LEU A 63 -6.37 4.73 1.47
CA LEU A 63 -6.61 6.16 1.69
C LEU A 63 -6.08 6.63 3.06
N ILE A 64 -6.30 5.85 4.12
CA ILE A 64 -5.77 6.15 5.45
C ILE A 64 -4.23 6.18 5.41
N LEU A 65 -3.59 5.19 4.80
CA LEU A 65 -2.14 5.17 4.61
C LEU A 65 -1.65 6.44 3.91
N ARG A 66 -2.29 6.85 2.81
CA ARG A 66 -1.91 8.06 2.07
C ARG A 66 -1.97 9.31 2.95
N ASP A 67 -3.02 9.44 3.75
CA ASP A 67 -3.19 10.61 4.61
C ASP A 67 -2.11 10.63 5.73
N ARG A 68 -1.79 9.46 6.31
CA ARG A 68 -0.65 9.32 7.26
C ARG A 68 0.71 9.60 6.63
N ALA A 69 0.92 9.17 5.40
CA ALA A 69 2.16 9.46 4.68
C ALA A 69 2.32 10.97 4.44
N LYS A 70 1.23 11.66 4.08
CA LYS A 70 1.24 13.13 3.94
C LYS A 70 1.59 13.83 5.25
N GLU A 71 1.02 13.40 6.38
CA GLU A 71 1.34 13.94 7.72
C GLU A 71 2.84 13.80 8.07
N THR A 72 3.51 12.79 7.50
CA THR A 72 4.94 12.52 7.73
C THR A 72 5.85 13.00 6.60
N SER A 73 5.32 13.80 5.66
CA SER A 73 6.04 14.28 4.46
C SER A 73 6.62 13.15 3.60
N LYS A 74 5.94 12.01 3.55
CA LYS A 74 6.28 10.84 2.73
C LYS A 74 5.31 10.67 1.57
N SER A 75 5.82 10.16 0.45
CA SER A 75 5.01 9.75 -0.70
C SER A 75 4.73 8.26 -0.67
N VAL A 76 3.58 7.87 -1.25
CA VAL A 76 3.17 6.48 -1.41
C VAL A 76 2.91 6.19 -2.87
N SER A 77 3.50 5.11 -3.39
CA SER A 77 3.15 4.53 -4.69
C SER A 77 2.65 3.09 -4.54
N LEU A 78 1.74 2.71 -5.43
CA LEU A 78 1.25 1.34 -5.54
C LEU A 78 1.97 0.72 -6.74
N ILE A 79 2.69 -0.37 -6.51
CA ILE A 79 3.53 -0.99 -7.54
C ILE A 79 3.03 -2.40 -7.84
N ASN A 80 3.29 -2.87 -9.06
CA ASN A 80 2.93 -4.23 -9.50
C ASN A 80 1.41 -4.53 -9.37
N CYS A 81 0.57 -3.51 -9.56
CA CYS A 81 -0.88 -3.68 -9.59
C CYS A 81 -1.28 -4.38 -10.89
N GLY A 82 -1.48 -5.71 -10.83
CA GLY A 82 -1.87 -6.54 -11.97
C GLY A 82 -3.35 -6.93 -11.97
N GLY A 83 -3.83 -7.43 -13.13
CA GLY A 83 -5.11 -8.14 -13.25
C GLY A 83 -6.32 -7.43 -12.66
N SER A 84 -7.11 -8.17 -11.87
CA SER A 84 -8.33 -7.69 -11.20
C SER A 84 -8.06 -6.50 -10.27
N VAL A 85 -6.92 -6.49 -9.58
CA VAL A 85 -6.54 -5.40 -8.67
C VAL A 85 -6.41 -4.08 -9.41
N ARG A 86 -5.76 -4.09 -10.59
CA ARG A 86 -5.60 -2.89 -11.42
C ARG A 86 -6.95 -2.33 -11.89
N GLU A 87 -7.86 -3.21 -12.28
CA GLU A 87 -9.21 -2.84 -12.71
C GLU A 87 -10.00 -2.18 -11.57
N VAL A 88 -9.96 -2.76 -10.36
CA VAL A 88 -10.61 -2.19 -9.17
C VAL A 88 -10.05 -0.80 -8.85
N LEU A 89 -8.72 -0.64 -8.84
CA LEU A 89 -8.07 0.65 -8.60
C LEU A 89 -8.47 1.69 -9.65
N ARG A 90 -8.54 1.30 -10.94
CA ARG A 90 -8.96 2.20 -12.02
C ARG A 90 -10.42 2.64 -11.87
N VAL A 91 -11.34 1.72 -11.61
CA VAL A 91 -12.76 2.04 -11.40
C VAL A 91 -12.93 2.97 -10.20
N ALA A 92 -12.12 2.79 -9.15
CA ALA A 92 -12.11 3.64 -7.98
C ALA A 92 -11.37 4.99 -8.18
N ASN A 93 -10.82 5.27 -9.37
CA ASN A 93 -10.00 6.45 -9.68
C ASN A 93 -8.76 6.62 -8.77
N PHE A 94 -8.14 5.51 -8.37
CA PHE A 94 -6.95 5.54 -7.50
C PHE A 94 -5.71 6.08 -8.19
N ASP A 95 -5.69 6.09 -9.53
CA ASP A 95 -4.69 6.76 -10.36
C ASP A 95 -4.61 8.28 -10.13
N LYS A 96 -5.68 8.90 -9.62
CA LYS A 96 -5.69 10.33 -9.23
C LYS A 96 -5.17 10.57 -7.82
N LEU A 97 -5.05 9.52 -7.02
CA LEU A 97 -4.76 9.58 -5.58
C LEU A 97 -3.38 9.03 -5.24
N PHE A 98 -2.89 8.10 -6.05
CA PHE A 98 -1.60 7.42 -5.92
C PHE A 98 -0.87 7.42 -7.24
N THR A 99 0.45 7.40 -7.17
CA THR A 99 1.25 6.96 -8.32
C THR A 99 1.11 5.45 -8.45
N LEU A 100 0.68 4.99 -9.63
CA LEU A 100 0.63 3.57 -9.98
C LEU A 100 1.86 3.26 -10.86
N GLU A 101 2.75 2.38 -10.39
CA GLU A 101 3.97 1.95 -11.11
C GLU A 101 3.87 0.50 -11.61
#